data_AF-A0A1V5BEF7-F1
#
_entry.id   AF-A0A1V5BEF7-F1
#
_cell.length_a   1.000
_cell.length_b   1.000
_cell.length_c   1.000
_cell.angle_alpha   90.00
_cell.angle_beta   90.00
_cell.angle_gamma   90.00
#
_symmetry.space_group_name_H-M   'P 1'
#
loop_
_entity.id
_entity.type
_entity.pdbx_description
1 polymer ?
#
loop_
_entity_poly.entity_id
_entity_poly.type
_entity_poly.pdbx_seq_one_letter_code
_entity_poly.pdbx_strand_id
1 'polypeptide(L)'
;MICPKCKSKYEKEFTVCSKCKSQLVHKLPKQIISKKKYRFKKRLHPSKYLNDLDEWGKHQYNPGYWTGGNIPPDLKYGGKPIGVILLLLGVFSLILSGSSLFESDIKHLTDILEIIPNLTLGGLIGIIMILAGISKLKNTDR
;
A
#
# COMPACT_ATOMS: atom_id res chain seq x y z
N MET A 1 11.27 33.30 -22.89
CA MET A 1 12.16 32.71 -21.86
C MET A 1 13.16 33.77 -21.40
N ILE A 2 13.59 33.72 -20.13
CA ILE A 2 14.51 34.69 -19.51
C ILE A 2 15.85 34.01 -19.25
N CYS A 3 16.97 34.66 -19.58
CA CYS A 3 18.30 34.11 -19.33
C CYS A 3 18.58 34.02 -17.82
N PRO A 4 18.95 32.84 -17.27
CA PRO A 4 19.23 32.71 -15.84
C PRO A 4 20.45 33.52 -15.39
N LYS A 5 21.35 33.86 -16.32
CA LYS A 5 22.59 34.59 -16.02
C LYS A 5 22.44 36.11 -16.05
N CYS A 6 21.69 36.66 -17.00
CA CYS A 6 21.60 38.11 -17.21
C CYS A 6 20.18 38.68 -17.19
N LYS A 7 19.16 37.85 -16.96
CA LYS A 7 17.74 38.20 -16.86
C LYS A 7 17.14 38.91 -18.09
N SER A 8 17.83 38.93 -19.24
CA SER A 8 17.27 39.47 -20.49
C SER A 8 16.34 38.46 -21.19
N LYS A 9 15.44 38.95 -22.04
CA LYS A 9 14.60 38.12 -22.92
C LYS A 9 15.47 37.57 -24.07
N TYR A 10 15.31 36.28 -24.38
CA TYR A 10 15.88 35.68 -25.59
C TYR A 10 15.13 36.17 -26.84
N GLU A 11 15.87 36.45 -27.91
CA GLU A 11 15.29 36.72 -29.24
C GLU A 11 14.91 35.41 -29.94
N LYS A 12 14.00 35.52 -30.92
CA LYS A 12 13.44 34.38 -31.66
C LYS A 12 14.58 33.58 -32.30
N GLU A 13 14.56 32.25 -32.10
CA GLU A 13 15.56 31.21 -32.44
C GLU A 13 16.43 30.64 -31.30
N PHE A 14 16.22 31.06 -30.05
CA PHE A 14 16.42 30.25 -28.81
C PHE A 14 17.74 29.46 -28.61
N THR A 15 18.84 29.79 -29.27
CA THR A 15 20.11 29.04 -29.07
C THR A 15 21.15 29.83 -28.29
N VAL A 16 21.15 31.16 -28.36
CA VAL A 16 22.17 32.01 -27.75
C VAL A 16 21.53 33.26 -27.11
N CYS A 17 21.94 33.60 -25.89
CA CYS A 17 21.51 34.85 -25.27
C CYS A 17 22.18 36.06 -25.95
N SER A 18 21.40 37.04 -26.39
CA SER A 18 21.89 38.24 -27.09
C SER A 18 22.91 39.06 -26.27
N LYS A 19 22.77 39.08 -24.94
CA LYS A 19 23.59 39.93 -24.07
C LYS A 19 24.86 39.24 -23.55
N CYS A 20 24.77 37.97 -23.13
CA CYS A 20 25.89 37.26 -22.50
C CYS A 20 26.45 36.11 -23.36
N LYS A 21 25.92 35.91 -24.58
CA LYS A 21 26.31 34.85 -25.52
C LYS A 21 26.26 33.43 -24.94
N SER A 22 25.60 33.22 -23.80
CA SER A 22 25.49 31.90 -23.19
C SER A 22 24.54 31.04 -24.01
N GLN A 23 25.00 29.87 -24.43
CA GLN A 23 24.16 28.88 -25.09
C GLN A 23 23.19 28.24 -24.10
N LEU A 24 21.93 28.12 -24.51
CA LEU A 24 20.96 27.29 -23.81
C LEU A 24 21.34 25.83 -24.09
N VAL A 25 21.83 25.12 -23.08
CA VAL A 25 22.16 23.69 -23.19
C VAL A 25 20.84 22.92 -23.32
N HIS A 26 20.31 22.79 -24.55
CA HIS A 26 19.06 22.08 -24.82
C HIS A 26 19.19 20.57 -24.62
N LYS A 27 20.43 20.04 -24.56
CA LYS A 27 20.67 18.62 -24.32
C LYS A 27 21.62 18.48 -23.15
N LEU A 28 21.11 17.99 -22.03
CA LEU A 28 21.91 17.30 -21.03
C LEU A 28 22.91 16.43 -21.80
N PRO A 29 24.23 16.53 -21.55
CA PRO A 29 25.16 15.57 -22.14
C PRO A 29 24.59 14.20 -21.78
N LYS A 30 24.42 13.33 -22.78
CA LYS A 30 24.16 11.91 -22.53
C LYS A 30 25.37 11.44 -21.74
N GLN A 31 25.29 11.58 -20.41
CA GLN A 31 26.23 10.95 -19.53
C GLN A 31 26.10 9.50 -19.90
N ILE A 32 27.17 8.97 -20.48
CA ILE A 32 27.37 7.54 -20.56
C ILE A 32 27.41 7.15 -19.09
N ILE A 33 26.24 6.80 -18.55
CA ILE A 33 26.12 6.18 -17.24
C ILE A 33 26.83 4.86 -17.45
N SER A 34 28.16 4.86 -17.29
CA SER A 34 28.92 3.64 -17.18
C SER A 34 28.25 2.94 -16.01
N LYS A 35 27.55 1.85 -16.32
CA LYS A 35 26.93 0.99 -15.32
C LYS A 35 28.06 0.27 -14.60
N LYS A 36 28.92 0.99 -13.88
CA LYS A 36 29.67 0.41 -12.78
C LYS A 36 28.59 -0.06 -11.82
N LYS A 37 28.33 -1.37 -11.82
CA LYS A 37 27.52 -2.06 -10.82
C LYS A 37 28.27 -1.88 -9.50
N TYR A 38 28.08 -0.74 -8.84
CA TYR A 38 28.38 -0.62 -7.43
C TYR A 38 27.45 -1.60 -6.72
N ARG A 39 27.99 -2.76 -6.33
CA ARG A 39 27.33 -3.63 -5.35
C ARG A 39 27.33 -2.86 -4.03
N PHE A 40 26.39 -1.93 -3.88
CA PHE A 40 26.02 -1.46 -2.56
C PHE A 40 25.44 -2.67 -1.83
N LYS A 41 26.24 -3.31 -0.97
CA LYS A 41 25.72 -4.20 0.06
C LYS A 41 24.77 -3.34 0.88
N LYS A 42 23.46 -3.56 0.70
CA LYS A 42 22.43 -2.83 1.44
C LYS A 42 22.67 -3.16 2.92
N ARG A 43 23.02 -2.15 3.72
CA ARG A 43 23.18 -2.32 5.16
C ARG A 43 21.77 -2.48 5.75
N LEU A 44 21.59 -3.49 6.60
CA LEU A 44 20.35 -3.64 7.36
C LEU A 44 20.16 -2.40 8.24
N HIS A 45 18.92 -1.92 8.31
CA HIS A 45 18.53 -0.88 9.23
C HIS A 45 18.57 -1.44 10.66
N PRO A 46 18.93 -0.65 11.69
CA PRO A 46 18.90 -1.11 13.08
C PRO A 46 17.50 -1.52 13.55
N SER A 47 16.46 -0.89 13.02
CA SER A 47 15.06 -1.28 13.28
C SER A 47 14.64 -2.49 12.44
N LYS A 48 14.20 -3.55 13.11
CA LYS A 48 13.62 -4.74 12.48
C LYS A 48 12.37 -4.42 11.66
N TYR A 49 11.50 -3.53 12.15
CA TYR A 49 10.33 -3.07 11.41
C TYR A 49 10.71 -2.46 10.05
N LEU A 50 11.75 -1.62 10.01
CA LEU A 50 12.19 -0.98 8.76
C LEU A 50 12.84 -1.95 7.78
N ASN A 51 13.48 -3.01 8.27
CA ASN A 51 13.95 -4.08 7.40
C ASN A 51 12.78 -4.88 6.82
N ASP A 52 11.81 -5.25 7.64
CA ASP A 52 10.62 -6.00 7.21
C ASP A 52 9.77 -5.16 6.24
N LEU A 53 9.72 -3.83 6.41
CA LEU A 53 9.03 -2.90 5.50
C LEU A 53 9.75 -2.76 4.15
N ASP A 54 11.08 -2.68 4.14
CA ASP A 54 11.89 -2.67 2.91
C ASP A 54 11.78 -4.02 2.17
N GLU A 55 11.67 -5.13 2.90
CA GLU A 55 11.42 -6.44 2.33
C GLU A 55 10.01 -6.54 1.75
N TRP A 56 8.99 -6.12 2.50
CA TRP A 56 7.61 -6.08 2.05
C TRP A 56 7.45 -5.28 0.75
N GLY A 57 8.04 -4.09 0.66
CA GLY A 57 7.98 -3.26 -0.55
C GLY A 57 8.60 -3.90 -1.79
N LYS A 58 9.59 -4.78 -1.64
CA LYS A 58 10.19 -5.51 -2.78
C LYS A 58 9.35 -6.72 -3.21
N HIS A 59 8.58 -7.29 -2.30
CA HIS A 59 7.84 -8.53 -2.52
C HIS A 59 6.33 -8.32 -2.59
N GLN A 60 5.83 -7.08 -2.52
CA GLN A 60 4.40 -6.75 -2.47
C GLN A 60 3.55 -7.48 -3.53
N TYR A 61 4.08 -7.68 -4.74
CA TYR A 61 3.38 -8.34 -5.84
C TYR A 61 3.89 -9.76 -6.16
N ASN A 62 4.72 -10.35 -5.30
CA ASN A 62 5.19 -11.73 -5.45
C ASN A 62 4.27 -12.67 -4.64
N PRO A 63 3.28 -13.34 -5.27
CA PRO A 63 2.34 -14.19 -4.54
C PRO A 63 3.05 -15.35 -3.82
N GLY A 64 4.09 -15.94 -4.42
CA GLY A 64 4.84 -17.04 -3.83
C GLY A 64 5.58 -16.66 -2.54
N TYR A 65 5.89 -15.37 -2.37
CA TYR A 65 6.52 -14.86 -1.16
C TYR A 65 5.51 -14.80 0.02
N TRP A 66 4.23 -14.49 -0.26
CA TRP A 66 3.19 -14.35 0.76
C TRP A 66 2.50 -15.67 1.12
N THR A 67 2.40 -16.60 0.18
CA THR A 67 1.85 -17.95 0.45
C THR A 67 2.74 -18.77 1.38
N GLY A 68 4.02 -18.39 1.56
CA GLY A 68 4.98 -19.05 2.45
C GLY A 68 4.86 -18.69 3.93
N GLY A 69 3.82 -17.96 4.35
CA GLY A 69 3.62 -17.57 5.75
C GLY A 69 4.27 -16.24 6.14
N ASN A 70 4.80 -15.48 5.17
CA ASN A 70 5.23 -14.11 5.43
C ASN A 70 4.00 -13.20 5.55
N ILE A 71 4.01 -12.31 6.54
CA ILE A 71 2.89 -11.42 6.86
C ILE A 71 3.40 -9.97 6.75
N PRO A 72 2.58 -9.03 6.24
CA PRO A 72 2.91 -7.62 6.24
C PRO A 72 3.38 -7.10 7.60
N PRO A 73 4.38 -6.21 7.64
CA PRO A 73 4.93 -5.70 8.89
C PRO A 73 3.87 -5.02 9.75
N ASP A 74 2.90 -4.33 9.16
CA ASP A 74 1.85 -3.67 9.92
C ASP A 74 0.98 -4.68 10.70
N LEU A 75 0.65 -5.81 10.08
CA LEU A 75 -0.06 -6.91 10.75
C LEU A 75 0.83 -7.65 11.75
N LYS A 76 2.13 -7.73 11.49
CA LYS A 76 3.11 -8.36 12.38
C LYS A 76 3.31 -7.54 13.66
N TYR A 77 3.53 -6.23 13.54
CA TYR A 77 3.94 -5.34 14.64
C TYR A 77 2.84 -4.45 15.22
N GLY A 78 1.66 -4.30 14.60
CA GLY A 78 0.68 -3.29 15.02
C GLY A 78 -0.09 -3.56 16.33
N GLY A 79 0.41 -4.45 17.19
CA GLY A 79 0.05 -4.56 18.61
C GLY A 79 -1.45 -4.73 18.91
N LYS A 80 -1.84 -4.29 20.12
CA LYS A 80 -3.22 -4.35 20.64
C LYS A 80 -4.24 -3.59 19.78
N PRO A 81 -3.97 -2.37 19.26
CA PRO A 81 -5.02 -1.61 18.56
C PRO A 81 -5.52 -2.31 17.30
N ILE A 82 -4.65 -3.01 16.55
CA ILE A 82 -5.09 -3.81 15.39
C ILE A 82 -6.04 -4.93 15.81
N GLY A 83 -5.77 -5.60 16.93
CA GLY A 83 -6.66 -6.63 17.45
C GLY A 83 -8.06 -6.11 17.80
N VAL A 84 -8.13 -4.93 18.43
CA VAL A 84 -9.41 -4.26 18.75
C VAL A 84 -10.15 -3.85 17.48
N ILE A 85 -9.45 -3.26 16.49
CA ILE A 85 -10.06 -2.86 15.22
C ILE A 85 -10.64 -4.07 14.47
N LEU A 86 -9.90 -5.19 14.42
CA LEU A 86 -10.38 -6.44 13.81
C LEU A 86 -11.64 -6.96 14.50
N LEU A 87 -11.73 -6.87 15.82
CA LEU A 87 -12.94 -7.25 16.54
C LEU A 87 -14.13 -6.34 16.21
N LEU A 88 -13.92 -5.03 16.23
CA LEU A 88 -14.97 -4.06 15.92
C LEU A 88 -15.49 -4.25 14.49
N LEU A 89 -14.59 -4.41 13.52
CA LEU A 89 -14.95 -4.67 12.13
C LEU A 89 -15.66 -6.02 11.96
N GLY A 90 -15.20 -7.06 12.65
CA GLY A 90 -15.82 -8.38 12.59
C GLY A 90 -17.23 -8.38 13.17
N VAL A 91 -17.44 -7.76 14.33
CA VAL A 91 -18.77 -7.60 14.95
C VAL A 91 -19.67 -6.75 14.06
N PHE A 92 -19.15 -5.64 13.55
CA PHE A 92 -19.90 -4.78 12.62
C PHE A 92 -20.33 -5.52 11.36
N SER A 93 -19.44 -6.33 10.78
CA SER A 93 -19.75 -7.19 9.62
C SER A 93 -20.86 -8.19 9.94
N LEU A 94 -20.83 -8.82 11.13
CA LEU A 94 -21.89 -9.74 11.54
C LEU A 94 -23.24 -9.03 11.76
N ILE A 95 -23.24 -7.81 12.27
CA ILE A 95 -24.45 -7.01 12.42
C ILE A 95 -25.06 -6.69 11.05
N LEU A 96 -24.25 -6.25 10.08
CA LEU A 96 -24.71 -5.96 8.72
C LEU A 96 -25.22 -7.20 7.98
N SER A 97 -24.51 -8.32 8.12
CA SER A 97 -24.99 -9.59 7.57
C SER A 97 -26.26 -10.05 8.28
N GLY A 98 -26.36 -9.88 9.59
CA GLY A 98 -27.53 -10.26 10.39
C GLY A 98 -28.76 -9.40 10.10
N SER A 99 -28.60 -8.09 9.85
CA SER A 99 -29.72 -7.20 9.53
C SER A 99 -30.42 -7.58 8.23
N SER A 100 -29.68 -8.12 7.25
CA SER A 100 -30.27 -8.61 5.99
C SER A 100 -31.28 -9.75 6.18
N LEU A 101 -31.27 -10.45 7.32
CA LEU A 101 -32.28 -11.47 7.64
C LEU A 101 -33.62 -10.86 8.08
N PHE A 102 -33.61 -9.63 8.61
CA PHE A 102 -34.82 -8.96 9.10
C PHE A 102 -35.57 -8.22 7.99
N GLU A 103 -34.85 -7.78 6.95
CA GLU A 103 -35.44 -7.04 5.82
C GLU A 103 -35.98 -7.96 4.73
N SER A 104 -35.55 -9.22 4.70
CA SER A 104 -35.93 -10.16 3.64
C SER A 104 -37.27 -10.83 3.89
N ASP A 105 -38.19 -10.71 2.93
CA ASP A 105 -39.40 -11.54 2.87
C ASP A 105 -39.05 -12.87 2.18
N ILE A 106 -38.93 -13.96 2.96
CA ILE A 106 -38.48 -15.30 2.51
C ILE A 106 -39.37 -15.91 1.40
N LYS A 107 -40.46 -15.25 1.03
CA LYS A 107 -41.40 -15.69 -0.02
C LYS A 107 -40.90 -15.40 -1.44
N HIS A 108 -39.93 -14.49 -1.62
CA HIS A 108 -39.39 -14.15 -2.93
C HIS A 108 -38.03 -14.82 -3.18
N LEU A 109 -37.91 -15.51 -4.32
CA LEU A 109 -36.69 -16.23 -4.72
C LEU A 109 -35.49 -15.28 -4.92
N THR A 110 -35.76 -14.03 -5.33
CA THR A 110 -34.75 -12.97 -5.49
C THR A 110 -34.06 -12.66 -4.18
N ASP A 111 -34.84 -12.55 -3.09
CA ASP A 111 -34.34 -12.16 -1.78
C ASP A 111 -33.47 -13.28 -1.18
N ILE A 112 -33.89 -14.54 -1.38
CA ILE A 112 -33.08 -15.72 -0.99
C ILE A 112 -31.71 -15.71 -1.68
N LEU A 113 -31.66 -15.31 -2.96
CA LEU A 113 -30.43 -15.26 -3.74
C LEU A 113 -29.45 -14.19 -3.24
N GLU A 114 -29.95 -13.12 -2.60
CA GLU A 114 -29.14 -12.03 -2.04
C GLU A 114 -28.69 -12.33 -0.60
N ILE A 115 -29.54 -12.96 0.20
CA ILE A 115 -29.25 -13.28 1.61
C ILE A 115 -28.14 -14.33 1.73
N ILE A 116 -28.21 -15.41 0.95
CA ILE A 116 -27.30 -16.55 1.12
C ILE A 116 -25.83 -16.12 0.93
N PRO A 117 -25.44 -15.43 -0.15
CA PRO A 117 -24.08 -14.95 -0.33
C PRO A 117 -23.67 -13.95 0.75
N ASN A 118 -24.56 -13.03 1.14
CA ASN A 118 -24.24 -12.01 2.12
C ASN A 118 -24.00 -12.60 3.52
N LEU A 119 -24.82 -13.57 3.92
CA LEU A 119 -24.70 -14.26 5.19
C LEU A 119 -23.48 -15.20 5.22
N THR A 120 -23.25 -15.94 4.13
CA THR A 120 -22.10 -16.87 4.06
C THR A 120 -20.79 -16.12 3.97
N LEU A 121 -20.65 -15.17 3.04
CA LEU A 121 -19.41 -14.42 2.84
C LEU A 121 -19.17 -13.43 3.97
N GLY A 122 -20.16 -12.58 4.29
CA GLY A 122 -20.05 -11.59 5.35
C GLY A 122 -19.96 -12.23 6.74
N GLY A 123 -20.67 -13.34 6.96
CA GLY A 123 -20.57 -14.14 8.18
C GLY A 123 -19.19 -14.77 8.36
N LEU A 124 -18.66 -15.45 7.33
CA LEU A 124 -17.32 -16.04 7.38
C LEU A 124 -16.25 -14.99 7.60
N ILE A 125 -16.29 -13.87 6.86
CA ILE A 125 -15.32 -12.78 7.01
C ILE A 125 -15.40 -12.22 8.43
N GLY A 126 -16.60 -11.95 8.95
CA GLY A 126 -16.80 -11.46 10.30
C GLY A 126 -16.22 -12.40 11.37
N ILE A 127 -16.49 -13.70 11.25
CA ILE A 127 -15.94 -14.73 12.16
C ILE A 127 -14.41 -14.77 12.09
N ILE A 128 -13.83 -14.79 10.89
CA ILE A 128 -12.38 -14.80 10.70
C ILE A 128 -11.74 -13.57 11.34
N MET A 129 -12.33 -12.38 11.15
CA MET A 129 -11.84 -11.14 11.74
C MET A 129 -11.91 -11.16 13.27
N ILE A 130 -12.98 -11.69 13.85
CA ILE A 130 -13.11 -11.85 15.31
C ILE A 130 -12.04 -12.80 15.84
N LEU A 131 -11.87 -13.97 15.22
CA LEU A 131 -10.85 -14.94 15.64
C LEU A 131 -9.43 -14.37 15.52
N ALA A 132 -9.15 -13.65 14.42
CA ALA A 132 -7.87 -12.97 14.22
C ALA A 132 -7.64 -11.87 15.27
N GLY A 133 -8.67 -11.08 15.59
CA GLY A 133 -8.63 -10.03 16.62
C GLY A 133 -8.36 -10.60 18.01
N ILE A 134 -9.08 -11.65 18.41
CA ILE A 134 -8.86 -12.36 19.70
C ILE A 134 -7.45 -12.93 19.76
N SER A 135 -7.00 -13.63 18.70
CA SER A 135 -5.65 -14.20 18.63
C SER A 135 -4.58 -13.11 18.77
N LYS A 136 -4.78 -11.95 18.12
CA LYS A 136 -3.86 -10.83 18.21
C LYS A 136 -3.80 -10.24 19.62
N LEU A 137 -4.95 -10.03 20.26
CA LEU A 137 -5.02 -9.51 21.63
C LEU A 137 -4.33 -10.46 22.63
N LYS A 138 -4.61 -11.76 22.53
CA LYS A 138 -3.98 -12.78 23.40
C LYS A 138 -2.46 -12.85 23.25
N ASN A 139 -1.96 -12.67 22.03
CA ASN A 139 -0.53 -12.75 21.73
C ASN A 139 0.23 -11.43 21.97
N THR A 140 -0.45 -10.33 22.31
CA THR A 140 0.23 -9.04 22.57
C THR A 140 0.71 -8.89 24.02
N ASP A 141 0.27 -9.76 24.94
CA ASP A 141 0.71 -9.77 26.35
C ASP A 141 1.93 -10.68 26.60
N ARG A 142 2.52 -11.28 25.56
CA ARG A 142 3.80 -12.01 25.59
C ARG A 142 4.86 -11.24 24.81
#